data_AF-A0A392TWZ0-F1
#
_entry.id   AF-A0A392TWZ0-F1
#
_cell.length_a   1.000
_cell.length_b   1.000
_cell.length_c   1.000
_cell.angle_alpha   90.00
_cell.angle_beta   90.00
_cell.angle_gamma   90.00
#
_symmetry.space_group_name_H-M   'P 1'
#
loop_
_entity.id
_entity.type
_entity.pdbx_description
1 polymer ?
#
loop_
_entity_poly.entity_id
_entity_poly.type
_entity_poly.pdbx_seq_one_letter_code
_entity_poly.pdbx_strand_id
1 'polypeptide(L)'
;RFVVVFIDDILVYSKTEEEHEEHLKIVLEVLREKKLYAKFSKCEFWLREVSFLGHVISSGGIAVDPAKVEAVQEWGTPESVTEI
;
A
#
# COMPACT_ATOMS: atom_id res chain seq x y z
N ARG A 1 -4.10 -7.26 14.12
CA ARG A 1 -3.01 -6.39 13.63
C ARG A 1 -3.57 -5.61 12.45
N PHE A 2 -3.40 -4.28 12.38
CA PHE A 2 -4.11 -3.39 11.44
C PHE A 2 -3.17 -2.49 10.62
N VAL A 3 -1.85 -2.73 10.73
CA VAL A 3 -0.81 -1.97 10.04
C VAL A 3 0.17 -2.92 9.37
N VAL A 4 0.51 -2.62 8.11
CA VAL A 4 1.70 -3.14 7.42
C VAL A 4 2.64 -1.96 7.16
N VAL A 5 3.94 -2.16 7.42
CA VAL A 5 4.96 -1.16 7.14
C VAL A 5 5.99 -1.78 6.21
N PHE A 6 6.32 -1.09 5.13
CA PHE A 6 7.37 -1.48 4.21
C PHE A 6 8.21 -0.26 3.85
N ILE A 7 9.42 -0.19 4.41
CA ILE A 7 10.36 0.93 4.24
C ILE A 7 9.66 2.26 4.59
N ASP A 8 9.23 3.03 3.59
CA ASP A 8 8.62 4.35 3.73
C ASP A 8 7.08 4.30 3.64
N ASP A 9 6.50 3.18 3.21
CA ASP A 9 5.07 3.02 2.98
C ASP A 9 4.39 2.36 4.18
N ILE A 10 3.31 2.99 4.65
CA ILE A 10 2.50 2.51 5.78
C ILE A 10 1.08 2.28 5.28
N LEU A 11 0.64 1.02 5.34
CA LEU A 11 -0.73 0.64 5.07
C LEU A 11 -1.48 0.44 6.38
N VAL A 12 -2.63 1.12 6.51
CA VAL A 12 -3.57 0.93 7.61
C VAL A 12 -4.85 0.33 7.04
N TYR A 13 -5.38 -0.73 7.64
CA TYR A 13 -6.61 -1.39 7.18
C TYR A 13 -7.49 -1.77 8.36
N SER A 14 -8.81 -1.77 8.16
CA SER A 14 -9.80 -1.94 9.24
C SER A 14 -11.09 -2.52 8.67
N LYS A 15 -11.95 -3.09 9.53
CA LYS A 15 -13.21 -3.70 9.05
C LYS A 15 -14.34 -2.68 8.90
N THR A 16 -14.35 -1.67 9.76
CA THR A 16 -15.35 -0.58 9.74
C THR A 16 -14.67 0.78 9.69
N GLU A 17 -15.43 1.81 9.33
CA GLU A 17 -14.93 3.19 9.26
C GLU A 17 -14.56 3.70 10.65
N GLU A 18 -15.32 3.34 11.69
CA GLU A 18 -15.05 3.73 13.08
C GLU A 18 -13.75 3.11 13.59
N GLU A 19 -13.54 1.80 13.33
CA GLU A 19 -12.26 1.15 13.62
C GLU A 19 -11.11 1.83 12.86
N HIS A 20 -11.35 2.23 11.62
CA HIS A 20 -10.33 2.87 10.79
C HIS A 20 -9.92 4.25 11.32
N GLU A 21 -10.87 5.03 11.81
CA GLU A 21 -10.59 6.32 12.46
C GLU A 21 -9.66 6.15 13.67
N GLU A 22 -9.98 5.19 14.54
CA GLU A 22 -9.19 4.90 15.74
C GLU A 22 -7.80 4.39 15.40
N HIS A 23 -7.69 3.47 14.44
CA HIS A 23 -6.41 2.96 13.95
C HIS A 23 -5.54 4.05 13.31
N LEU A 24 -6.11 4.93 12.48
CA LEU A 24 -5.41 6.06 11.89
C LEU A 24 -4.89 7.02 12.96
N LYS A 25 -5.72 7.32 13.97
CA LYS A 25 -5.32 8.19 15.08
C LYS A 25 -4.09 7.63 15.80
N ILE A 26 -4.09 6.34 16.14
CA ILE A 26 -2.96 5.66 16.79
C ILE A 26 -1.69 5.77 15.93
N VAL A 27 -1.80 5.48 14.63
CA VAL A 27 -0.64 5.52 13.71
C VAL A 27 -0.07 6.93 13.59
N LEU A 28 -0.93 7.94 13.41
CA LEU A 28 -0.52 9.34 13.29
C LEU A 28 0.09 9.88 14.60
N GLU A 29 -0.43 9.46 15.76
CA GLU A 29 0.14 9.79 17.07
C GLU A 29 1.56 9.23 17.22
N VAL A 30 1.77 7.96 16.85
CA VAL A 30 3.10 7.33 16.88
C VAL A 30 4.06 8.03 15.92
N LEU A 31 3.63 8.34 14.69
CA LEU A 31 4.46 9.10 13.73
C LEU A 31 4.89 10.45 14.30
N ARG A 32 3.95 11.18 14.94
CA ARG A 32 4.23 12.45 15.60
C ARG A 32 5.22 12.30 16.74
N GLU A 33 5.05 11.33 17.62
CA GLU A 33 5.97 11.06 18.74
C GLU A 33 7.39 10.72 18.27
N LYS A 34 7.49 9.98 17.17
CA LYS A 34 8.78 9.58 16.57
C LYS A 34 9.35 10.64 15.62
N LYS A 35 8.67 11.77 15.43
CA LYS A 35 9.06 12.85 14.50
C LYS A 35 9.24 12.34 13.06
N LEU A 36 8.40 11.40 12.65
CA LEU A 36 8.29 10.91 11.28
C LEU A 36 7.14 11.66 10.58
N TYR A 37 7.42 12.20 9.41
CA TYR A 37 6.46 13.04 8.69
C TYR A 37 6.11 12.42 7.35
N ALA A 38 4.83 12.08 7.18
CA ALA A 38 4.31 11.62 5.90
C ALA A 38 4.08 12.81 4.97
N LYS A 39 4.42 12.65 3.68
CA LYS A 39 4.11 13.66 2.68
C LYS A 39 2.62 13.58 2.34
N PHE A 40 1.82 14.54 2.82
CA PHE A 40 0.36 14.54 2.62
C PHE A 40 -0.07 14.37 1.16
N SER A 41 0.67 14.95 0.21
CA SER A 41 0.37 14.81 -1.23
C SER A 41 0.56 13.38 -1.79
N LYS A 42 1.08 12.45 -1.00
CA LYS A 42 1.26 11.03 -1.34
C LYS A 42 0.42 10.12 -0.44
N CYS A 43 -0.31 10.68 0.53
CA CYS A 43 -1.14 9.91 1.42
C CYS A 43 -2.54 9.79 0.84
N GLU A 44 -3.09 8.59 0.87
CA GLU A 44 -4.47 8.32 0.47
C GLU A 44 -5.23 7.80 1.69
N PHE A 45 -6.45 8.31 1.89
CA PHE A 45 -7.27 8.01 3.07
C PHE A 45 -8.68 7.62 2.65
N TRP A 46 -9.34 6.82 3.50
CA TRP A 46 -10.75 6.42 3.33
C TRP A 46 -11.04 5.70 2.01
N LEU A 47 -10.08 4.93 1.53
CA LEU A 47 -10.24 4.13 0.33
C LEU A 47 -10.81 2.74 0.67
N ARG A 48 -11.76 2.28 -0.16
CA ARG A 48 -12.27 0.89 -0.10
C ARG A 48 -11.32 -0.11 -0.78
N GLU A 49 -10.45 0.40 -1.64
CA GLU A 49 -9.46 -0.33 -2.40
C GLU A 49 -8.19 0.53 -2.48
N VAL A 50 -7.02 -0.05 -2.25
CA VAL A 50 -5.75 0.65 -2.37
C VAL A 50 -4.68 -0.23 -3.02
N SER A 51 -3.93 0.34 -3.96
CA SER A 51 -2.72 -0.29 -4.50
C SER A 51 -1.55 -0.07 -3.55
N PHE A 52 -0.99 -1.15 -3.02
CA PHE A 52 0.15 -1.13 -2.11
C PHE A 52 1.23 -2.12 -2.59
N LEU A 53 2.42 -1.61 -2.91
CA LEU A 53 3.57 -2.40 -3.41
C LEU A 53 3.28 -3.27 -4.66
N GLY A 54 2.31 -2.87 -5.48
CA GLY A 54 1.85 -3.64 -6.64
C GLY A 54 0.90 -4.79 -6.30
N HIS A 55 0.25 -4.72 -5.14
CA HIS A 55 -0.93 -5.51 -4.80
C HIS A 55 -2.12 -4.57 -4.62
N VAL A 56 -3.29 -5.00 -5.06
CA VAL A 56 -4.56 -4.32 -4.80
C VAL A 56 -5.16 -4.92 -3.54
N ILE A 57 -5.45 -4.09 -2.55
CA ILE A 57 -6.00 -4.50 -1.27
C ILE A 57 -7.43 -3.99 -1.20
N SER A 58 -8.38 -4.92 -1.07
CA SER A 58 -9.81 -4.63 -1.04
C SER A 58 -10.51 -5.37 0.10
N SER A 59 -11.81 -5.10 0.28
CA SER A 59 -12.66 -5.86 1.21
C SER A 59 -12.71 -7.37 0.92
N GLY A 60 -12.41 -7.78 -0.33
CA GLY A 60 -12.36 -9.19 -0.74
C GLY A 60 -11.03 -9.89 -0.47
N GLY A 61 -10.00 -9.16 -0.02
CA GLY A 61 -8.66 -9.68 0.23
C GLY A 61 -7.59 -8.97 -0.61
N ILE A 62 -6.43 -9.62 -0.72
CA ILE A 62 -5.26 -9.13 -1.46
C ILE A 62 -5.29 -9.74 -2.87
N ALA A 63 -5.36 -8.89 -3.89
CA ALA A 63 -5.19 -9.26 -5.30
C ALA A 63 -3.85 -8.73 -5.82
N VAL A 64 -3.30 -9.34 -6.87
CA VAL A 64 -2.14 -8.77 -7.57
C VAL A 64 -2.62 -7.60 -8.43
N ASP A 65 -1.89 -6.50 -8.44
CA ASP A 65 -2.23 -5.35 -9.29
C ASP A 65 -2.24 -5.77 -10.76
N PRO A 66 -3.37 -5.59 -11.48
CA PRO A 66 -3.48 -5.93 -12.90
C PRO A 66 -2.36 -5.32 -13.76
N ALA A 67 -1.87 -4.13 -13.40
CA ALA A 67 -0.80 -3.46 -14.14
C ALA A 67 0.55 -4.21 -14.03
N LYS A 68 0.83 -4.90 -12.92
CA LYS A 68 2.01 -5.78 -12.80
C LYS A 68 1.84 -7.06 -13.60
N VAL A 69 0.63 -7.60 -13.68
CA VAL A 69 0.33 -8.78 -14.50
C VAL A 69 0.53 -8.46 -15.98
N GLU A 70 0.03 -7.30 -16.42
CA GLU A 70 0.21 -6.81 -17.79
C GLU A 70 1.69 -6.58 -18.11
N ALA A 71 2.46 -5.95 -17.22
CA ALA A 71 3.90 -5.74 -17.43
C ALA A 71 4.70 -7.06 -17.54
N VAL A 72 4.27 -8.13 -16.87
CA VAL A 72 4.88 -9.46 -16.99
C VAL A 72 4.39 -10.19 -18.25
N GLN A 73 3.14 -10.01 -18.65
CA GLN A 73 2.60 -10.60 -19.89
C GLN A 73 3.22 -9.97 -21.14
N GLU A 74 3.46 -8.66 -21.12
CA GLU A 74 4.13 -7.89 -22.18
C GLU A 74 5.66 -7.99 -22.10
N TRP A 75 6.20 -8.79 -21.19
CA TRP A 75 7.65 -8.97 -21.06
C TRP A 75 8.17 -9.77 -22.26
N GLY A 76 8.73 -9.04 -23.24
CA GLY A 76 9.36 -9.62 -24.42
C GLY A 76 10.52 -10.55 -24.06
N THR A 77 10.83 -11.51 -24.92
CA THR A 77 11.97 -12.40 -24.69
C THR A 77 13.26 -11.56 -24.65
N PRO A 78 14.05 -11.59 -23.56
CA PRO A 78 15.25 -10.77 -23.46
C PRO A 78 16.23 -11.14 -24.59
N GLU A 79 16.72 -10.13 -25.31
CA GLU A 79 17.62 -10.27 -26.46
C GLU A 79 19.09 -10.10 -26.07
N SER A 80 19.38 -9.66 -24.84
CA SER A 80 20.74 -9.47 -24.36
C SER A 80 20.99 -10.01 -22.96
N VAL A 81 22.25 -10.31 -22.65
CA VAL A 81 22.70 -10.74 -21.33
C VAL A 81 22.45 -9.67 -20.26
N THR A 82 22.23 -8.41 -20.65
CA THR A 82 21.93 -7.30 -19.74
C THR A 82 20.44 -7.19 -19.40
N GLU A 83 19.58 -7.87 -20.17
CA GLU A 83 18.12 -7.94 -19.96
C GLU A 83 17.69 -9.20 -19.19
N ILE A 84 18.63 -10.10 -18.89
CA ILE A 84 18.49 -11.27 -18.01
C ILE A 84 19.00 -10.91 -16.61
#